data_AF-A0A285PHL7-F1
#
_entry.id   AF-A0A285PHL7-F1
#
_cell.length_a   1.000
_cell.length_b   1.000
_cell.length_c   1.000
_cell.angle_alpha   90.00
_cell.angle_beta   90.00
_cell.angle_gamma   90.00
#
_symmetry.space_group_name_H-M   'P 1'
#
loop_
_entity.id
_entity.type
_entity.pdbx_description
1 polymer ?
#
loop_
_entity_poly.entity_id
_entity_poly.type
_entity_poly.pdbx_seq_one_letter_code
_entity_poly.pdbx_strand_id
1 'polypeptide(L)'
;MDRHISYPFSSSIPCRHTGKVCEASYVFALTLAQSVGKAHAIVGDDFSTSGFAEIRCSDQPCTIGWHCSKDETFVFGDVDMDQDLDELLGLARQILGSPNSAKGPPRPVEVPAFMLALETQDVLNRVLAA
;
A
#
# COMPACT_ATOMS: atom_id res chain seq x y z
N MET A 1 25.54 -14.10 -9.35
CA MET A 1 24.21 -14.74 -9.30
C MET A 1 23.44 -14.06 -8.18
N ASP A 2 23.00 -12.83 -8.42
CA ASP A 2 22.09 -12.11 -7.53
C ASP A 2 20.72 -12.15 -8.18
N ARG A 3 19.81 -12.92 -7.60
CA ARG A 3 18.40 -12.90 -8.00
C ARG A 3 17.81 -11.58 -7.50
N HIS A 4 17.98 -10.53 -8.29
CA HIS A 4 17.11 -9.36 -8.22
C HIS A 4 15.69 -9.85 -8.53
N ILE A 5 14.93 -10.14 -7.48
CA ILE A 5 13.48 -10.24 -7.58
C ILE A 5 13.01 -8.80 -7.83
N SER A 6 12.79 -8.45 -9.10
CA SER A 6 12.09 -7.21 -9.45
C SER A 6 10.68 -7.31 -8.89
N TYR A 7 10.39 -6.57 -7.82
CA TYR A 7 9.04 -6.32 -7.35
C TYR A 7 8.45 -5.24 -8.26
N PRO A 8 7.44 -5.55 -9.09
CA PRO A 8 7.03 -4.63 -10.16
C PRO A 8 6.65 -3.22 -9.69
N PHE A 9 6.25 -2.98 -8.44
CA PHE A 9 5.85 -1.64 -7.96
C PHE A 9 6.16 -1.35 -6.47
N SER A 10 7.23 -1.92 -5.90
CA SER A 10 7.63 -1.58 -4.52
C SER A 10 8.58 -0.39 -4.51
N SER A 11 8.07 0.85 -4.41
CA SER A 11 8.89 1.98 -3.97
C SER A 11 9.13 1.86 -2.46
N SER A 12 10.01 0.96 -2.05
CA SER A 12 10.37 0.77 -0.64
C SER A 12 11.17 1.96 -0.11
N ILE A 13 10.51 3.08 0.17
CA ILE A 13 11.13 4.17 0.92
C ILE A 13 11.39 3.61 2.33
N PRO A 14 12.64 3.61 2.81
CA PRO A 14 12.97 3.08 4.12
C PRO A 14 12.16 3.81 5.20
N CYS A 15 11.68 3.06 6.18
CA CYS A 15 10.95 3.59 7.33
C CYS A 15 11.75 4.72 7.99
N ARG A 16 11.12 5.86 8.23
CA ARG A 16 11.75 7.03 8.85
C ARG A 16 12.35 6.73 10.22
N HIS A 17 11.74 5.82 10.98
CA HIS A 17 12.19 5.45 12.31
C HIS A 17 13.40 4.51 12.31
N THR A 18 13.52 3.61 11.33
CA THR A 18 14.53 2.53 11.35
C THR A 18 15.52 2.58 10.19
N GLY A 19 15.26 3.38 9.16
CA GLY A 19 16.02 3.41 7.91
C GLY A 19 15.93 2.10 7.10
N LYS A 20 15.05 1.18 7.48
CA LYS A 20 14.88 -0.15 6.86
C LYS A 20 13.45 -0.31 6.33
N VAL A 21 13.23 -1.31 5.49
CA VAL A 21 11.87 -1.71 5.10
C VAL A 21 11.08 -2.06 6.37
N CYS A 22 9.88 -1.48 6.50
CA CYS A 22 8.98 -1.80 7.59
C CYS A 22 8.32 -3.17 7.33
N GLU A 23 8.86 -4.22 7.94
CA GLU A 23 8.35 -5.59 7.76
C GLU A 23 6.89 -5.72 8.19
N ALA A 24 6.50 -5.04 9.27
CA ALA A 24 5.12 -5.03 9.74
C ALA A 24 4.14 -4.51 8.67
N SER A 25 4.45 -3.38 8.03
CA SER A 25 3.63 -2.84 6.93
C SER A 25 3.61 -3.75 5.71
N TYR A 26 4.72 -4.42 5.42
CA TYR A 26 4.79 -5.36 4.31
C TYR A 26 3.92 -6.61 4.53
N VAL A 27 4.02 -7.23 5.71
CA VAL A 27 3.18 -8.36 6.10
C VAL A 27 1.70 -7.96 6.15
N PHE A 28 1.40 -6.76 6.65
CA PHE A 28 0.05 -6.21 6.64
C PHE A 28 -0.49 -6.09 5.22
N ALA A 29 0.25 -5.44 4.31
CA ALA A 29 -0.17 -5.25 2.92
C ALA A 29 -0.37 -6.59 2.19
N LEU A 30 0.54 -7.54 2.37
CA LEU A 30 0.44 -8.87 1.76
C LEU A 30 -0.79 -9.62 2.27
N THR A 31 -1.01 -9.62 3.58
CA THR A 31 -2.14 -10.32 4.19
C THR A 31 -3.45 -9.70 3.73
N LEU A 32 -3.52 -8.37 3.70
CA LEU A 32 -4.70 -7.63 3.24
C LEU A 32 -5.02 -7.93 1.77
N ALA A 33 -4.01 -7.86 0.88
CA ALA A 33 -4.16 -8.20 -0.53
C ALA A 33 -4.67 -9.64 -0.73
N GLN A 34 -4.11 -10.61 0.00
CA GLN A 34 -4.58 -12.00 -0.06
C GLN A 34 -6.02 -12.16 0.44
N SER A 35 -6.38 -11.49 1.54
CA SER A 35 -7.72 -11.55 2.11
C SER A 35 -8.77 -10.96 1.17
N VAL A 36 -8.52 -9.76 0.63
CA VAL A 36 -9.42 -9.11 -0.33
C VAL A 36 -9.49 -9.90 -1.62
N GLY A 37 -8.36 -10.36 -2.14
CA GLY A 37 -8.30 -11.20 -3.34
C GLY A 37 -9.11 -12.49 -3.23
N LYS A 38 -9.10 -13.16 -2.07
CA LYS A 38 -9.93 -14.35 -1.81
C LYS A 38 -11.41 -14.01 -1.62
N ALA A 39 -11.70 -12.89 -0.97
CA ALA A 39 -13.08 -12.46 -0.72
C ALA A 39 -13.77 -11.96 -2.00
N HIS A 40 -13.00 -11.48 -2.98
CA HIS A 40 -13.47 -10.84 -4.21
C HIS A 40 -14.59 -11.59 -4.93
N ALA A 41 -14.48 -12.92 -5.05
CA ALA A 41 -15.51 -13.76 -5.69
C ALA A 41 -16.89 -13.70 -5.01
N ILE A 42 -16.96 -13.23 -3.77
CA ILE A 42 -18.16 -13.11 -2.94
C ILE A 42 -18.65 -11.65 -2.89
N VAL A 43 -17.74 -10.70 -2.72
CA VAL A 43 -18.06 -9.28 -2.50
C VAL A 43 -18.18 -8.46 -3.78
N GLY A 44 -17.73 -9.01 -4.92
CA GLY A 44 -17.79 -8.37 -6.23
C GLY A 44 -16.64 -7.39 -6.50
N ASP A 45 -16.58 -6.98 -7.76
CA ASP A 45 -15.48 -6.21 -8.34
C ASP A 45 -15.30 -4.79 -7.79
N ASP A 46 -16.38 -4.21 -7.27
CA ASP A 46 -16.39 -2.83 -6.74
C ASP A 46 -16.01 -2.76 -5.25
N PHE A 47 -15.75 -3.90 -4.62
CA PHE A 47 -15.37 -3.93 -3.21
C PHE A 47 -13.96 -3.37 -2.99
N SER A 48 -13.86 -2.45 -2.04
CA SER A 48 -12.59 -1.99 -1.50
C SER A 48 -12.70 -1.76 0.01
N THR A 49 -11.57 -1.78 0.69
CA THR A 49 -11.45 -1.45 2.12
C THR A 49 -10.37 -0.42 2.31
N SER A 50 -10.58 0.48 3.26
CA SER A 50 -9.68 1.60 3.54
C SER A 50 -9.76 1.98 5.00
N GLY A 51 -8.69 2.58 5.52
CA GLY A 51 -8.69 3.06 6.89
C GLY A 51 -7.30 3.39 7.42
N PHE A 52 -7.25 3.58 8.74
CA PHE A 52 -6.04 3.88 9.49
C PHE A 52 -5.86 2.92 10.67
N ALA A 53 -4.61 2.59 10.96
CA ALA A 53 -4.25 1.74 12.08
C ALA A 53 -2.89 2.13 12.62
N GLU A 54 -2.73 2.01 13.94
CA GLU A 54 -1.41 2.03 14.54
C GLU A 54 -0.79 0.65 14.44
N ILE A 55 0.36 0.56 13.79
CA ILE A 55 1.19 -0.64 13.78
C ILE A 55 2.48 -0.38 14.56
N ARG A 56 2.94 -1.42 15.25
CA ARG A 56 4.24 -1.37 15.92
C ARG A 56 5.28 -1.94 14.97
N CYS A 57 5.92 -1.07 14.19
CA CYS A 57 7.00 -1.45 13.28
C CYS A 57 8.39 -1.40 13.94
N SER A 58 8.53 -0.64 15.03
CA SER A 58 9.73 -0.50 15.84
C SER A 58 9.34 -0.33 17.32
N ASP A 59 10.25 0.12 18.17
CA ASP A 59 9.93 0.51 19.55
C ASP A 59 8.93 1.69 19.63
N GLN A 60 8.69 2.39 18.51
CA GLN A 60 7.72 3.47 18.38
C GLN A 60 6.47 3.01 17.61
N PRO A 61 5.26 3.46 18.02
CA PRO A 61 4.06 3.29 17.21
C PRO A 61 4.20 4.08 15.90
N CYS A 62 3.69 3.50 14.81
CA CYS A 62 3.65 4.14 13.50
C CYS A 62 2.22 4.01 12.96
N THR A 63 1.59 5.14 12.65
CA THR A 63 0.28 5.16 12.02
C THR A 63 0.44 4.84 10.54
N ILE A 64 -0.36 3.89 10.06
CA ILE A 64 -0.50 3.58 8.65
C ILE A 64 -1.90 3.95 8.17
N GLY A 65 -1.97 4.41 6.93
CA GLY A 65 -3.19 4.51 6.13
C GLY A 65 -3.16 3.44 5.05
N TRP A 66 -4.28 2.80 4.74
CA TRP A 66 -4.34 1.80 3.67
C TRP A 66 -5.54 1.95 2.78
N HIS A 67 -5.39 1.47 1.55
CA HIS A 67 -6.48 1.18 0.63
C HIS A 67 -6.22 -0.18 -0.01
N CYS A 68 -7.24 -1.01 -0.13
CA CYS A 68 -7.12 -2.30 -0.79
C CYS A 68 -8.37 -2.61 -1.60
N SER A 69 -8.16 -2.94 -2.87
CA SER A 69 -9.16 -3.44 -3.80
C SER A 69 -8.69 -4.75 -4.42
N LYS A 70 -9.48 -5.30 -5.33
CA LYS A 70 -9.13 -6.50 -6.11
C LYS A 70 -7.87 -6.30 -6.98
N ASP A 71 -7.56 -5.06 -7.34
CA ASP A 71 -6.51 -4.74 -8.32
C ASP A 71 -5.25 -4.24 -7.61
N GLU A 72 -5.41 -3.39 -6.59
CA GLU A 72 -4.30 -2.69 -5.96
C GLU A 72 -4.44 -2.64 -4.43
N THR A 73 -3.29 -2.68 -3.76
CA THR A 73 -3.16 -2.47 -2.32
C THR A 73 -2.11 -1.39 -2.07
N PHE A 74 -2.53 -0.30 -1.41
CA PHE A 74 -1.67 0.77 -0.94
C PHE A 74 -1.56 0.76 0.57
N VAL A 75 -0.34 0.95 1.07
CA VAL A 75 -0.07 1.27 2.48
C VAL A 75 0.85 2.47 2.54
N PHE A 76 0.40 3.50 3.24
CA PHE A 76 1.15 4.70 3.58
C PHE A 76 1.52 4.62 5.05
N GLY A 77 2.66 5.14 5.46
CA GLY A 77 2.91 5.25 6.90
C GLY A 77 3.70 6.46 7.32
N ASP A 78 3.70 6.65 8.64
CA ASP A 78 3.95 7.95 9.28
C ASP A 78 2.93 8.99 8.78
N VAL A 79 1.65 8.59 8.73
CA VAL A 79 0.52 9.45 8.35
C VAL A 79 -0.27 9.88 9.58
N ASP A 80 -0.99 10.99 9.49
CA ASP A 80 -1.93 11.37 10.55
C ASP A 80 -3.28 10.64 10.40
N MET A 81 -3.94 10.36 11.52
CA MET A 81 -5.23 9.63 11.56
C MET A 81 -6.39 10.41 10.91
N ASP A 82 -6.24 11.72 10.74
CA ASP A 82 -7.19 12.63 10.10
C ASP A 82 -6.75 13.06 8.69
N GLN A 83 -5.64 12.51 8.18
CA GLN A 83 -5.14 12.80 6.85
C GLN A 83 -6.11 12.30 5.77
N ASP A 84 -6.22 13.03 4.66
CA ASP A 84 -7.10 12.65 3.54
C ASP A 84 -6.47 11.50 2.74
N LEU A 85 -7.03 10.30 2.91
CA LEU A 85 -6.56 9.10 2.23
C LEU A 85 -6.76 9.16 0.71
N ASP A 86 -7.79 9.85 0.21
CA ASP A 86 -8.02 10.00 -1.23
C ASP A 86 -6.97 10.91 -1.86
N GLU A 87 -6.53 11.95 -1.15
CA GLU A 87 -5.39 12.78 -1.58
C GLU A 87 -4.08 11.95 -1.64
N LEU A 88 -3.85 11.07 -0.66
CA LEU A 88 -2.70 10.15 -0.65
C LEU A 88 -2.75 9.14 -1.81
N LEU A 89 -3.91 8.59 -2.12
CA LEU A 89 -4.11 7.68 -3.26
C LEU A 89 -3.92 8.40 -4.60
N GLY A 90 -4.42 9.64 -4.70
CA GLY A 90 -4.21 10.49 -5.87
C GLY A 90 -2.72 10.72 -6.13
N LEU A 91 -1.97 11.06 -5.08
CA LEU A 91 -0.51 11.21 -5.14
C LEU A 91 0.19 9.90 -5.55
N ALA A 92 -0.19 8.78 -4.95
CA ALA A 92 0.36 7.46 -5.25
C ALA A 92 0.20 7.07 -6.72
N ARG A 93 -1.01 7.21 -7.25
CA ARG A 93 -1.33 6.88 -8.64
C ARG A 93 -0.58 7.77 -9.62
N GLN A 94 -0.37 9.05 -9.29
CA GLN A 94 0.45 9.96 -10.09
C GLN A 94 1.92 9.57 -10.11
N ILE A 95 2.49 9.25 -8.95
CA ILE A 95 3.91 8.86 -8.84
C ILE A 95 4.17 7.55 -9.59
N LEU A 96 3.25 6.59 -9.50
CA LEU A 96 3.40 5.25 -10.07
C LEU A 96 2.91 5.14 -11.53
N GLY A 97 2.31 6.20 -12.10
CA GLY A 97 1.84 6.22 -13.48
C GLY A 97 0.62 5.32 -13.73
N SER A 98 -0.28 5.18 -12.76
CA SER A 98 -1.51 4.39 -12.92
C SER A 98 -2.44 5.00 -13.99
N PRO A 99 -3.13 4.19 -14.82
CA PRO A 99 -4.02 4.66 -15.91
C PRO A 99 -5.21 5.53 -15.44
N ASN A 100 -5.47 5.61 -14.13
CA ASN A 100 -6.49 6.48 -13.52
C ASN A 100 -5.99 7.89 -13.14
N SER A 101 -4.80 8.31 -13.59
CA SER A 101 -4.22 9.60 -13.23
C SER A 101 -4.88 10.78 -13.95
N ALA A 102 -5.95 11.32 -13.39
CA ALA A 102 -6.51 12.61 -13.79
C ALA A 102 -6.22 13.69 -12.73
N LYS A 103 -5.27 14.58 -13.06
CA LYS A 103 -4.86 15.82 -12.35
C LYS A 103 -4.19 15.67 -10.98
N GLY A 104 -3.07 16.41 -10.85
CA GLY A 104 -2.30 16.67 -9.62
C GLY A 104 -3.19 17.08 -8.43
N PRO A 105 -2.79 16.77 -7.18
CA PRO A 105 -3.57 17.21 -6.03
C PRO A 105 -3.65 18.74 -5.99
N PRO A 106 -4.82 19.31 -5.63
CA PRO A 106 -5.08 20.76 -5.68
C PRO A 106 -4.35 21.56 -4.59
N ARG A 107 -3.68 20.90 -3.63
CA ARG A 107 -2.91 21.49 -2.53
C ARG A 107 -1.64 20.67 -2.26
N PRO A 108 -0.65 21.24 -1.53
CA PRO A 108 0.48 20.46 -1.03
C PRO A 108 -0.05 19.33 -0.15
N VAL A 109 0.07 18.09 -0.62
CA VAL A 109 -0.23 16.90 0.17
C VAL A 109 0.95 16.66 1.09
N GLU A 110 0.72 16.48 2.39
CA GLU A 110 1.77 15.99 3.27
C GLU A 110 2.21 14.61 2.78
N VAL A 111 3.46 14.56 2.30
CA VAL A 111 3.99 13.34 1.68
C VAL A 111 4.19 12.32 2.79
N PRO A 112 3.60 11.11 2.66
CA PRO A 112 3.79 10.08 3.67
C PRO A 112 5.27 9.71 3.73
N ALA A 113 5.78 9.36 4.91
CA ALA A 113 7.21 9.05 5.04
C ALA A 113 7.59 7.78 4.25
N PHE A 114 6.63 6.89 3.98
CA PHE A 114 6.78 5.85 2.98
C PHE A 114 5.45 5.49 2.30
N MET A 115 5.57 4.81 1.15
CA MET A 115 4.45 4.25 0.41
C MET A 115 4.81 2.85 -0.08
N LEU A 116 3.91 1.89 0.10
CA LEU A 116 3.98 0.55 -0.47
C LEU A 116 2.78 0.34 -1.38
N ALA A 117 3.04 -0.10 -2.61
CA ALA A 117 2.01 -0.45 -3.59
C ALA A 117 2.21 -1.90 -4.04
N LEU A 118 1.14 -2.69 -3.99
CA LEU A 118 1.11 -4.07 -4.46
C LEU A 118 -0.02 -4.24 -5.45
N GLU A 119 0.23 -4.97 -6.54
CA GLU A 119 -0.84 -5.48 -7.38
C GLU A 119 -1.46 -6.70 -6.70
N THR A 120 -2.73 -6.61 -6.33
CA THR A 120 -3.41 -7.63 -5.52
C THR A 120 -3.48 -8.97 -6.26
N GLN A 121 -3.73 -8.95 -7.58
CA GLN A 121 -3.78 -10.17 -8.38
C GLN A 121 -2.40 -10.83 -8.54
N ASP A 122 -1.33 -10.06 -8.67
CA ASP A 122 0.03 -10.58 -8.73
C ASP A 122 0.41 -11.31 -7.42
N VAL A 123 -0.02 -10.77 -6.28
CA VAL A 123 0.17 -11.44 -4.98
C VAL A 123 -0.56 -12.79 -4.97
N LEU A 124 -1.81 -12.84 -5.41
CA LEU A 124 -2.58 -14.09 -5.48
C LEU A 124 -1.94 -15.12 -6.42
N ASN A 125 -1.54 -14.69 -7.62
CA ASN A 125 -0.90 -15.55 -8.63
C ASN A 125 0.38 -16.20 -8.09
N ARG A 126 1.18 -15.45 -7.33
CA ARG A 126 2.41 -15.97 -6.70
C ARG A 126 2.15 -16.93 -5.55
N VAL A 127 1.09 -16.71 -4.79
CA VAL A 127 0.70 -17.60 -3.67
C VAL A 127 0.11 -18.90 -4.18
N LEU A 128 -0.67 -18.87 -5.27
CA LEU A 128 -1.25 -20.07 -5.88
C LEU A 128 -0.23 -20.90 -6.68
N ALA A 129 0.91 -20.29 -7.06
CA ALA A 129 2.00 -20.96 -7.77
C ALA A 129 3.06 -21.59 -6.83
N ALA A 130 2.91 -21.44 -5.51
CA ALA A 130 3.81 -21.96 -4.48
C ALA A 130 3.18 -23.16 -3.75
#